data_AF-A0A9P4WK63-F1
#
_entry.id   AF-A0A9P4WK63-F1
#
_cell.length_a   1.000
_cell.length_b   1.000
_cell.length_c   1.000
_cell.angle_alpha   90.00
_cell.angle_beta   90.00
_cell.angle_gamma   90.00
#
_symmetry.space_group_name_H-M   'P 1'
#
loop_
_entity.id
_entity.type
_entity.pdbx_description
1 polymer ?
#
loop_
_entity_poly.entity_id
_entity_poly.type
_entity_poly.pdbx_seq_one_letter_code
_entity_poly.pdbx_strand_id
1 'polypeptide(L)'
;MTSAPASQQSLQDEIAALEARLRAAKAQLTQQQDVSPPSPSDNNGAALHALLLLSDSALPLGSFAFSSGLESYLAHHKLSPPSASQLPLFNTFLRLSLATLASTALPYVLAAYRAPDEIDTLDNDFDASTPCTVARRASIAQGRALLAVWERSFAPQYRRTTRCSDGDPDADADADAESREKTAAVDALSSFALALRTSPALNAHYAPLWGLVCRILAVPLREAAYLFLFSHARTVMSAAVRASVMGPYQAQALLASVELQERIRGLVSEGWERRPEEAGQSVPVMDLWVGRHEKLYSRIFNS
;
A
#
# COMPACT_ATOMS: atom_id res chain seq x y z
N MET A 1 -35.20 -37.95 -42.16
CA MET A 1 -35.09 -37.40 -40.79
C MET A 1 -35.35 -35.90 -40.89
N THR A 2 -36.59 -35.48 -40.70
CA THR A 2 -37.02 -34.08 -40.80
C THR A 2 -37.89 -33.79 -39.58
N SER A 3 -37.35 -33.01 -38.64
CA SER A 3 -38.03 -32.56 -37.42
C SER A 3 -39.24 -31.71 -37.78
N ALA A 4 -40.42 -32.06 -37.27
CA ALA A 4 -41.63 -31.28 -37.45
C ALA A 4 -41.46 -29.87 -36.85
N PRO A 5 -41.97 -28.81 -37.52
CA PRO A 5 -41.89 -27.46 -36.99
C PRO A 5 -42.72 -27.35 -35.70
N ALA A 6 -42.13 -26.77 -34.65
CA ALA A 6 -42.83 -26.52 -33.40
C ALA A 6 -44.13 -25.74 -33.69
N SER A 7 -45.27 -26.25 -33.18
CA SER A 7 -46.56 -25.59 -33.37
C SER A 7 -46.50 -24.17 -32.83
N GLN A 8 -47.10 -23.21 -33.52
CA GLN A 8 -47.11 -21.79 -33.13
C GLN A 8 -47.58 -21.60 -31.67
N GLN A 9 -48.50 -22.44 -31.21
CA GLN A 9 -48.97 -22.50 -29.83
C GLN A 9 -47.86 -22.85 -28.84
N SER A 10 -47.04 -23.88 -29.16
CA SER A 10 -45.92 -24.31 -28.31
C SER A 10 -44.86 -23.22 -28.15
N LEU A 11 -44.61 -22.43 -29.19
CA LEU A 11 -43.68 -21.31 -29.12
C LEU A 11 -44.24 -20.14 -28.30
N GLN A 12 -45.55 -19.88 -28.38
CA GLN A 12 -46.21 -18.87 -27.56
C GLN A 12 -46.19 -19.24 -26.07
N ASP A 13 -46.42 -20.52 -25.75
CA ASP A 13 -46.35 -21.02 -24.37
C ASP A 13 -44.92 -20.94 -23.81
N GLU A 14 -43.92 -21.24 -24.65
CA GLU A 14 -42.51 -21.12 -24.27
C GLU A 14 -42.10 -19.66 -24.00
N ILE A 15 -42.54 -18.71 -24.84
CA ILE A 15 -42.32 -17.28 -24.63
C ILE A 15 -42.95 -16.82 -23.31
N ALA A 16 -44.20 -17.21 -23.03
CA ALA A 16 -44.87 -16.85 -21.79
C ALA A 16 -44.13 -17.39 -20.54
N ALA A 17 -43.60 -18.61 -20.62
CA ALA A 17 -42.81 -19.21 -19.55
C ALA A 17 -41.46 -18.48 -19.34
N LEU A 18 -40.80 -18.06 -20.42
CA LEU A 18 -39.55 -17.30 -20.35
C LEU A 18 -39.77 -15.89 -19.78
N GLU A 19 -40.85 -15.22 -20.16
CA GLU A 19 -41.21 -13.91 -19.60
C GLU A 19 -41.54 -13.97 -18.11
N ALA A 20 -42.17 -15.07 -17.65
CA ALA A 20 -42.39 -15.30 -16.23
C ALA A 20 -41.07 -15.50 -15.47
N ARG A 21 -40.14 -16.28 -16.01
CA ARG A 21 -38.78 -16.44 -15.43
C ARG A 21 -38.01 -15.14 -15.39
N LEU A 22 -38.08 -14.34 -16.45
CA LEU A 22 -37.40 -13.05 -16.52
C LEU A 22 -37.97 -12.06 -15.49
N ARG A 23 -39.29 -12.03 -15.29
CA ARG A 23 -39.90 -11.22 -14.22
C ARG A 23 -39.45 -11.67 -12.84
N ALA A 24 -39.39 -12.98 -12.58
CA ALA A 24 -38.91 -13.50 -11.29
C ALA A 24 -37.43 -13.14 -11.05
N ALA A 25 -36.56 -13.29 -12.05
CA ALA A 25 -35.16 -12.92 -11.95
C ALA A 25 -34.96 -11.40 -11.75
N LYS A 26 -35.74 -10.56 -12.43
CA LYS A 26 -35.73 -9.10 -12.22
C LYS A 26 -36.17 -8.73 -10.81
N ALA A 27 -37.21 -9.37 -10.27
CA ALA A 27 -37.66 -9.12 -8.90
C ALA A 27 -36.59 -9.50 -7.86
N GLN A 28 -35.86 -10.60 -8.07
CA GLN A 28 -34.72 -10.99 -7.24
C GLN A 28 -33.57 -9.98 -7.33
N LEU A 29 -33.26 -9.49 -8.54
CA LEU A 29 -32.24 -8.46 -8.74
C LEU A 29 -32.62 -7.13 -8.06
N THR A 30 -33.89 -6.73 -8.16
CA THR A 30 -34.39 -5.52 -7.48
C THR A 30 -34.33 -5.69 -5.97
N GLN A 31 -34.67 -6.85 -5.40
CA GLN A 31 -34.48 -7.12 -3.97
C GLN A 31 -33.00 -7.10 -3.54
N GLN A 32 -32.08 -7.52 -4.39
CA GLN A 32 -30.63 -7.40 -4.13
C GLN A 32 -30.12 -5.95 -4.25
N GLN A 33 -30.78 -5.11 -5.05
CA GLN A 33 -30.45 -3.69 -5.21
C GLN A 33 -31.13 -2.78 -4.17
N ASP A 34 -32.24 -3.23 -3.55
CA ASP A 34 -32.98 -2.51 -2.49
C ASP A 34 -32.42 -2.77 -1.08
N VAL A 35 -31.24 -3.40 -0.99
CA VAL A 35 -30.41 -3.29 0.21
C VAL A 35 -29.92 -1.84 0.23
N SER A 36 -30.62 -1.01 1.02
CA SER A 36 -30.20 0.34 1.40
C SER A 36 -28.67 0.39 1.55
N PRO A 37 -27.96 1.40 1.03
CA PRO A 37 -26.53 1.52 1.28
C PRO A 37 -26.33 1.43 2.79
N PRO A 38 -25.39 0.60 3.29
CA PRO A 38 -25.11 0.59 4.71
C PRO A 38 -24.84 2.04 5.09
N SER A 39 -25.61 2.57 6.06
CA SER A 39 -25.28 3.80 6.76
C SER A 39 -23.78 3.76 7.03
N PRO A 40 -23.01 4.82 6.68
CA PRO A 40 -21.56 4.77 6.76
C PRO A 40 -21.20 4.38 8.18
N SER A 41 -20.81 3.11 8.35
CA SER A 41 -20.41 2.55 9.63
C SER A 41 -19.36 3.50 10.21
N ASP A 42 -19.45 3.87 11.48
CA ASP A 42 -18.50 4.76 12.16
C ASP A 42 -17.02 4.36 11.93
N ASN A 43 -16.78 3.10 11.56
CA ASN A 43 -15.50 2.56 11.13
C ASN A 43 -14.87 3.30 9.92
N ASN A 44 -15.68 3.84 9.01
CA ASN A 44 -15.19 4.59 7.85
C ASN A 44 -14.54 5.94 8.25
N GLY A 45 -15.00 6.53 9.36
CA GLY A 45 -14.44 7.79 9.89
C GLY A 45 -13.08 7.60 10.56
N ALA A 46 -12.92 6.53 11.36
CA ALA A 46 -11.65 6.20 12.00
C ALA A 46 -10.58 5.81 10.96
N ALA A 47 -10.95 4.99 9.97
CA ALA A 47 -10.08 4.63 8.86
C ALA A 47 -9.63 5.85 8.05
N LEU A 48 -10.54 6.79 7.77
CA LEU A 48 -10.21 8.05 7.09
C LEU A 48 -9.21 8.89 7.87
N HIS A 49 -9.40 9.06 9.19
CA HIS A 49 -8.46 9.84 10.00
C HIS A 49 -7.07 9.21 10.02
N ALA A 50 -6.97 7.89 10.15
CA ALA A 50 -5.71 7.17 10.08
C ALA A 50 -5.02 7.35 8.72
N LEU A 51 -5.77 7.29 7.61
CA LEU A 51 -5.24 7.57 6.28
C LEU A 51 -4.67 8.99 6.17
N LEU A 52 -5.37 9.99 6.72
CA LEU A 52 -4.89 11.37 6.74
C LEU A 52 -3.56 11.50 7.52
N LEU A 53 -3.49 10.91 8.72
CA LEU A 53 -2.26 10.90 9.54
C LEU A 53 -1.09 10.24 8.81
N LEU A 54 -1.31 9.07 8.21
CA LEU A 54 -0.27 8.33 7.48
C LEU A 54 0.13 9.01 6.16
N SER A 55 -0.77 9.79 5.56
CA SER A 55 -0.51 10.54 4.32
C SER A 55 0.24 11.85 4.53
N ASP A 56 0.34 12.32 5.78
CA ASP A 56 0.96 13.59 6.11
C ASP A 56 2.43 13.63 5.68
N SER A 57 2.78 14.64 4.88
CA SER A 57 4.16 14.89 4.46
C SER A 57 5.11 15.21 5.62
N ALA A 58 4.57 15.66 6.76
CA ALA A 58 5.32 15.97 7.97
C ALA A 58 5.46 14.75 8.92
N LEU A 59 4.90 13.59 8.57
CA LEU A 59 5.09 12.36 9.34
C LEU A 59 6.60 12.08 9.48
N PRO A 60 7.15 11.94 10.71
CA PRO A 60 8.59 12.03 10.94
C PRO A 60 9.31 10.70 10.63
N LEU A 61 9.13 10.19 9.41
CA LEU A 61 9.77 9.00 8.88
C LEU A 61 11.15 9.28 8.27
N GLY A 62 11.52 10.56 8.13
CA GLY A 62 12.74 10.96 7.42
C GLY A 62 12.67 10.80 5.90
N SER A 63 11.50 10.45 5.35
CA SER A 63 11.27 10.19 3.91
C SER A 63 11.70 11.35 3.01
N PHE A 64 11.63 12.59 3.49
CA PHE A 64 12.09 13.77 2.76
C PHE A 64 13.59 13.73 2.44
N ALA A 65 14.42 13.07 3.25
CA ALA A 65 15.85 12.99 2.99
C ALA A 65 16.20 12.06 1.83
N PHE A 66 15.28 11.20 1.37
CA PHE A 66 15.55 10.14 0.40
C PHE A 66 15.04 10.49 -0.99
N SER A 67 15.82 10.15 -2.02
CA SER A 67 15.45 10.28 -3.43
C SER A 67 15.19 8.93 -4.11
N SER A 68 15.38 7.81 -3.38
CA SER A 68 15.23 6.44 -3.89
C SER A 68 16.03 6.16 -5.17
N GLY A 69 17.18 6.81 -5.34
CA GLY A 69 18.06 6.65 -6.51
C GLY A 69 17.79 7.63 -7.67
N LEU A 70 16.81 8.54 -7.55
CA LEU A 70 16.50 9.52 -8.61
C LEU A 70 17.72 10.41 -8.94
N GLU A 71 18.46 10.84 -7.91
CA GLU A 71 19.64 11.70 -8.10
C GLU A 71 20.72 10.98 -8.93
N SER A 72 20.97 9.70 -8.62
CA SER A 72 21.90 8.86 -9.37
C SER A 72 21.42 8.61 -10.79
N TYR A 73 20.14 8.26 -10.96
CA TYR A 73 19.52 8.06 -12.26
C TYR A 73 19.69 9.29 -13.17
N LEU A 74 19.36 10.48 -12.68
CA LEU A 74 19.50 11.72 -13.44
C LEU A 74 20.96 12.03 -13.76
N ALA A 75 21.88 11.83 -12.80
CA ALA A 75 23.31 12.04 -13.03
C ALA A 75 23.88 11.15 -14.15
N HIS A 76 23.38 9.91 -14.24
CA HIS A 76 23.80 8.94 -15.26
C HIS A 76 23.10 9.10 -16.62
N HIS A 77 22.01 9.86 -16.69
CA HIS A 77 21.24 10.10 -17.92
C HIS A 77 21.30 11.56 -18.39
N LYS A 78 22.26 12.36 -17.92
CA LYS A 78 22.45 13.73 -18.41
C LYS A 78 22.76 13.70 -19.91
N LEU A 79 21.78 14.11 -20.71
CA LEU A 79 21.94 14.31 -22.15
C LEU A 79 22.70 15.62 -22.39
N SER A 80 23.65 15.58 -23.32
CA SER A 80 24.28 16.76 -23.90
C SER A 80 23.56 17.02 -25.23
N PRO A 81 22.91 18.19 -25.48
CA PRO A 81 23.00 19.46 -24.76
C PRO A 81 22.00 19.64 -23.58
N PRO A 82 22.29 20.54 -22.63
CA PRO A 82 21.56 20.73 -21.36
C PRO A 82 20.18 21.38 -21.45
N SER A 83 19.64 21.61 -22.66
CA SER A 83 18.37 22.33 -22.85
C SER A 83 17.13 21.43 -22.86
N ALA A 84 17.28 20.11 -22.82
CA ALA A 84 16.15 19.19 -22.86
C ALA A 84 15.49 19.08 -21.47
N SER A 85 14.15 19.14 -21.44
CA SER A 85 13.39 18.88 -20.22
C SER A 85 13.72 17.51 -19.64
N GLN A 86 13.93 17.44 -18.32
CA GLN A 86 14.18 16.18 -17.60
C GLN A 86 12.87 15.45 -17.22
N LEU A 87 11.70 16.02 -17.52
CA LEU A 87 10.39 15.43 -17.23
C LEU A 87 10.19 14.03 -17.83
N PRO A 88 10.57 13.75 -19.09
CA PRO A 88 10.41 12.40 -19.65
C PRO A 88 11.28 11.34 -18.94
N LEU A 89 12.48 11.74 -18.53
CA LEU A 89 13.38 10.89 -17.73
C LEU A 89 12.75 10.59 -16.37
N PHE A 90 12.21 11.62 -15.71
CA PHE A 90 11.50 11.47 -14.44
C PHE A 90 10.28 10.54 -14.55
N ASN A 91 9.41 10.72 -15.55
CA ASN A 91 8.23 9.88 -15.75
C ASN A 91 8.61 8.41 -15.99
N THR A 92 9.76 8.17 -16.62
CA THR A 92 10.31 6.82 -16.78
C THR A 92 10.80 6.28 -15.44
N PHE A 93 11.59 7.05 -14.70
CA PHE A 93 12.06 6.67 -13.37
C PHE A 93 10.92 6.37 -12.40
N LEU A 94 9.90 7.23 -12.31
CA LEU A 94 8.76 7.04 -11.41
C LEU A 94 8.04 5.72 -11.69
N ARG A 95 7.83 5.39 -12.97
CA ARG A 95 7.23 4.11 -13.38
C ARG A 95 8.09 2.91 -12.99
N LEU A 96 9.40 2.97 -13.20
CA LEU A 96 10.32 1.88 -12.84
C LEU A 96 10.43 1.73 -11.31
N SER A 97 10.49 2.84 -10.60
CA SER A 97 10.60 2.90 -9.15
C SER A 97 9.34 2.34 -8.46
N LEU A 98 8.15 2.70 -8.94
CA LEU A 98 6.89 2.12 -8.44
C LEU A 98 6.76 0.63 -8.75
N ALA A 99 7.13 0.18 -9.96
CA ALA A 99 7.13 -1.25 -10.29
C ALA A 99 8.08 -2.04 -9.39
N THR A 100 9.26 -1.49 -9.13
CA THR A 100 10.26 -2.11 -8.24
C THR A 100 9.73 -2.22 -6.82
N LEU A 101 9.20 -1.13 -6.25
CA LEU A 101 8.66 -1.14 -4.89
C LEU A 101 7.46 -2.09 -4.76
N ALA A 102 6.60 -2.14 -5.77
CA ALA A 102 5.47 -3.05 -5.79
C ALA A 102 5.89 -4.53 -5.92
N SER A 103 6.99 -4.83 -6.62
CA SER A 103 7.45 -6.22 -6.76
C SER A 103 8.30 -6.70 -5.59
N THR A 104 8.97 -5.81 -4.86
CA THR A 104 9.86 -6.18 -3.74
C THR A 104 9.22 -6.00 -2.36
N ALA A 105 8.52 -4.90 -2.11
CA ALA A 105 8.11 -4.51 -0.77
C ALA A 105 6.61 -4.69 -0.51
N LEU A 106 5.76 -4.51 -1.52
CA LEU A 106 4.31 -4.67 -1.36
C LEU A 106 3.90 -6.07 -0.85
N PRO A 107 4.50 -7.20 -1.29
CA PRO A 107 4.16 -8.52 -0.73
C PRO A 107 4.33 -8.59 0.79
N TYR A 108 5.35 -7.93 1.34
CA TYR A 108 5.61 -7.88 2.78
C TYR A 108 4.63 -6.96 3.52
N VAL A 109 4.20 -5.85 2.91
CA VAL A 109 3.10 -5.02 3.44
C VAL A 109 1.82 -5.85 3.57
N LEU A 110 1.47 -6.58 2.50
CA LEU A 110 0.25 -7.39 2.47
C LEU A 110 0.33 -8.56 3.45
N ALA A 111 1.47 -9.26 3.52
CA ALA A 111 1.69 -10.38 4.43
C ALA A 111 1.63 -9.94 5.89
N ALA A 112 2.35 -8.89 6.29
CA ALA A 112 2.35 -8.40 7.68
C ALA A 112 0.99 -7.83 8.10
N TYR A 113 0.23 -7.27 7.17
CA TYR A 113 -1.16 -6.90 7.44
C TYR A 113 -2.00 -8.17 7.68
N ARG A 114 -1.91 -9.20 6.84
CA ARG A 114 -2.75 -10.41 6.93
C ARG A 114 -2.39 -11.31 8.12
N ALA A 115 -1.10 -11.43 8.45
CA ALA A 115 -0.55 -12.26 9.52
C ALA A 115 0.42 -11.45 10.41
N PRO A 116 -0.10 -10.67 11.37
CA PRO A 116 0.69 -9.85 12.30
C PRO A 116 1.73 -10.63 13.11
N ASP A 117 1.44 -11.89 13.42
CA ASP A 117 2.26 -12.80 14.20
C ASP A 117 3.54 -13.23 13.46
N GLU A 118 3.59 -13.13 12.13
CA GLU A 118 4.77 -13.44 11.32
C GLU A 118 5.76 -12.28 11.19
N ILE A 119 5.52 -11.14 11.88
CA ILE A 119 6.31 -9.91 11.71
C ILE A 119 7.82 -10.10 11.88
N ASP A 120 8.26 -10.93 12.84
CA ASP A 120 9.67 -11.24 13.08
C ASP A 120 10.31 -11.93 11.86
N THR A 121 9.62 -12.92 11.29
CA THR A 121 10.05 -13.66 10.10
C THR A 121 10.07 -12.75 8.88
N LEU A 122 8.99 -11.99 8.67
CA LEU A 122 8.87 -11.07 7.54
C LEU A 122 9.93 -9.96 7.57
N ASP A 123 10.29 -9.45 8.75
CA ASP A 123 11.37 -8.46 8.92
C ASP A 123 12.74 -9.04 8.52
N ASN A 124 13.07 -10.22 9.04
CA ASN A 124 14.32 -10.91 8.73
C ASN A 124 14.42 -11.30 7.25
N ASP A 125 13.33 -11.83 6.67
CA ASP A 125 13.27 -12.21 5.27
C ASP A 125 13.38 -11.00 4.34
N PHE A 126 12.80 -9.85 4.72
CA PHE A 126 12.94 -8.61 3.97
C PHE A 126 14.37 -8.05 4.02
N ASP A 127 15.08 -8.17 5.14
CA ASP A 127 16.50 -7.82 5.21
C ASP A 127 17.34 -8.68 4.25
N ALA A 128 17.10 -10.01 4.27
CA ALA A 128 17.79 -10.97 3.43
C ALA A 128 17.52 -10.74 1.93
N SER A 129 16.29 -10.34 1.57
CA SER A 129 15.87 -10.08 0.18
C SER A 129 16.19 -8.68 -0.33
N THR A 130 16.80 -7.82 0.51
CA THR A 130 17.23 -6.45 0.13
C THR A 130 18.76 -6.34 0.01
N PRO A 131 19.40 -6.82 -1.07
CA PRO A 131 20.86 -6.85 -1.21
C PRO A 131 21.49 -5.46 -1.29
N CYS A 132 20.78 -4.46 -1.82
CA CYS A 132 21.28 -3.09 -1.89
C CYS A 132 21.36 -2.47 -0.49
N THR A 133 22.59 -2.26 0.00
CA THR A 133 22.85 -1.77 1.36
C THR A 133 22.26 -0.39 1.62
N VAL A 134 22.21 0.47 0.60
CA VAL A 134 21.60 1.80 0.67
C VAL A 134 20.09 1.69 0.88
N ALA A 135 19.41 0.89 0.05
CA ALA A 135 17.98 0.63 0.17
C ALA A 135 17.63 -0.02 1.52
N ARG A 136 18.43 -0.99 1.96
CA ARG A 136 18.29 -1.68 3.24
C ARG A 136 18.34 -0.69 4.41
N ARG A 137 19.38 0.16 4.48
CA ARG A 137 19.51 1.18 5.53
C ARG A 137 18.37 2.20 5.50
N ALA A 138 17.92 2.62 4.31
CA ALA A 138 16.78 3.52 4.18
C ALA A 138 15.50 2.89 4.74
N SER A 139 15.22 1.63 4.40
CA SER A 139 14.08 0.88 4.93
C SER A 139 14.14 0.72 6.45
N ILE A 140 15.31 0.39 7.01
CA ILE A 140 15.50 0.25 8.46
C ILE A 140 15.28 1.59 9.16
N ALA A 141 15.83 2.68 8.60
CA ALA A 141 15.66 4.02 9.17
C ALA A 141 14.18 4.43 9.19
N GLN A 142 13.45 4.21 8.09
CA GLN A 142 12.03 4.53 7.98
C GLN A 142 11.16 3.65 8.89
N GLY A 143 11.44 2.34 8.98
CA GLY A 143 10.68 1.43 9.83
C GLY A 143 10.90 1.70 11.32
N ARG A 144 12.15 1.98 11.75
CA ARG A 144 12.43 2.42 13.13
C ARG A 144 11.76 3.74 13.46
N ALA A 145 11.71 4.68 12.52
CA ALA A 145 11.00 5.93 12.69
C ALA A 145 9.48 5.72 12.83
N LEU A 146 8.89 4.84 12.01
CA LEU A 146 7.48 4.47 12.12
C LEU A 146 7.16 3.83 13.48
N LEU A 147 8.01 2.91 13.96
CA LEU A 147 7.86 2.30 15.28
C LEU A 147 7.93 3.37 16.40
N ALA A 148 8.85 4.33 16.28
CA ALA A 148 8.95 5.43 17.24
C ALA A 148 7.71 6.35 17.23
N VAL A 149 7.12 6.64 16.07
CA VAL A 149 5.85 7.36 15.95
C VAL A 149 4.72 6.59 16.63
N TRP A 150 4.65 5.28 16.38
CA TRP A 150 3.67 4.42 17.02
C TRP A 150 3.78 4.50 18.55
N GLU A 151 4.96 4.22 19.12
CA GLU A 151 5.18 4.20 20.57
C GLU A 151 4.91 5.55 21.24
N ARG A 152 5.35 6.66 20.61
CA ARG A 152 5.31 7.99 21.22
C ARG A 152 4.01 8.76 20.97
N SER A 153 3.29 8.45 19.91
CA SER A 153 2.15 9.27 19.46
C SER A 153 0.86 8.48 19.30
N PHE A 154 0.87 7.33 18.62
CA PHE A 154 -0.37 6.62 18.29
C PHE A 154 -0.82 5.66 19.40
N ALA A 155 0.08 4.86 19.96
CA ALA A 155 -0.26 3.79 20.90
C ALA A 155 -1.12 4.23 22.10
N PRO A 156 -0.92 5.40 22.74
CA PRO A 156 -1.77 5.85 23.84
C PRO A 156 -3.24 6.08 23.46
N GLN A 157 -3.51 6.47 22.21
CA GLN A 157 -4.87 6.74 21.74
C GLN A 157 -5.57 5.45 21.32
N TYR A 158 -4.86 4.58 20.62
CA TYR A 158 -5.44 3.34 20.07
C TYR A 158 -5.61 2.22 21.12
N ARG A 159 -4.86 2.25 22.23
CA ARG A 159 -5.08 1.35 23.39
C ARG A 159 -6.26 1.77 24.29
N ARG A 160 -6.74 3.01 24.17
CA ARG A 160 -7.89 3.49 24.95
C ARG A 160 -9.20 2.99 24.34
N THR A 161 -9.27 2.93 23.02
CA THR A 161 -10.43 2.44 22.27
C THR A 161 -10.76 0.97 22.55
N THR A 162 -9.74 0.11 22.74
CA THR A 162 -9.95 -1.33 22.99
C THR A 162 -10.54 -1.63 24.38
N ARG A 163 -10.38 -0.75 25.37
CA ARG A 163 -10.88 -0.96 26.74
C ARG A 163 -12.30 -0.46 26.97
N CYS A 164 -12.84 0.36 26.07
CA CYS A 164 -14.20 0.90 26.20
C CYS A 164 -15.28 -0.01 25.58
N SER A 165 -14.89 -0.98 24.75
CA SER A 165 -15.79 -1.95 24.13
C SER A 165 -16.10 -3.18 25.01
N ASP A 166 -15.31 -3.45 26.05
CA ASP A 166 -15.45 -4.65 26.92
C ASP A 166 -16.68 -4.64 27.85
N GLY A 167 -17.61 -3.70 27.68
CA GLY A 167 -18.71 -3.44 28.62
C GLY A 167 -20.13 -3.55 28.08
N ASP A 168 -20.33 -3.83 26.78
CA ASP A 168 -21.66 -3.91 26.17
C ASP A 168 -22.05 -5.38 25.87
N PRO A 169 -22.95 -6.01 26.64
CA PRO A 169 -23.35 -7.40 26.44
C PRO A 169 -24.17 -7.63 25.16
N ASP A 170 -24.58 -6.58 24.44
CA ASP A 170 -25.32 -6.63 23.18
C ASP A 170 -24.45 -6.34 21.93
N ALA A 171 -23.11 -6.32 22.06
CA ALA A 171 -22.22 -6.07 20.93
C ALA A 171 -22.28 -7.18 19.87
N ASP A 172 -22.45 -6.79 18.59
CA ASP A 172 -22.47 -7.70 17.44
C ASP A 172 -21.20 -8.57 17.40
N ALA A 173 -21.36 -9.87 17.12
CA ALA A 173 -20.26 -10.84 17.08
C ALA A 173 -19.12 -10.47 16.10
N ASP A 174 -19.43 -9.70 15.05
CA ASP A 174 -18.45 -9.18 14.09
C ASP A 174 -17.59 -8.05 14.68
N ALA A 175 -18.16 -7.18 15.52
CA ALA A 175 -17.43 -6.10 16.21
C ALA A 175 -16.44 -6.68 17.25
N ASP A 176 -16.84 -7.77 17.90
CA ASP A 176 -15.98 -8.54 18.81
C ASP A 176 -14.77 -9.17 18.09
N ALA A 177 -14.98 -9.68 16.87
CA ALA A 177 -13.91 -10.27 16.07
C ALA A 177 -12.87 -9.22 15.65
N GLU A 178 -13.30 -8.07 15.13
CA GLU A 178 -12.43 -6.98 14.71
C GLU A 178 -11.60 -6.42 15.88
N SER A 179 -12.22 -6.27 17.06
CA SER A 179 -11.54 -5.81 18.28
C SER A 179 -10.45 -6.81 18.74
N ARG A 180 -10.72 -8.12 18.64
CA ARG A 180 -9.74 -9.17 18.95
C ARG A 180 -8.57 -9.17 17.97
N GLU A 181 -8.83 -9.05 16.67
CA GLU A 181 -7.79 -8.97 15.66
C GLU A 181 -6.89 -7.74 15.83
N LYS A 182 -7.48 -6.60 16.15
CA LYS A 182 -6.74 -5.37 16.45
C LYS A 182 -5.87 -5.53 17.69
N THR A 183 -6.39 -6.17 18.74
CA THR A 183 -5.64 -6.45 19.96
C THR A 183 -4.45 -7.37 19.68
N ALA A 184 -4.67 -8.45 18.92
CA ALA A 184 -3.60 -9.35 18.49
C ALA A 184 -2.50 -8.62 17.70
N ALA A 185 -2.87 -7.69 16.80
CA ALA A 185 -1.90 -6.89 16.05
C ALA A 185 -1.08 -5.94 16.96
N VAL A 186 -1.71 -5.33 17.98
CA VAL A 186 -1.01 -4.49 18.97
C VAL A 186 -0.02 -5.31 19.79
N ASP A 187 -0.41 -6.53 20.17
CA ASP A 187 0.42 -7.44 20.95
C ASP A 187 1.60 -7.96 20.12
N ALA A 188 1.37 -8.28 18.84
CA ALA A 188 2.43 -8.64 17.89
C ALA A 188 3.47 -7.51 17.75
N LEU A 189 3.03 -6.26 17.54
CA LEU A 189 3.94 -5.11 17.44
C LEU A 189 4.71 -4.86 18.75
N SER A 190 4.04 -5.05 19.90
CA SER A 190 4.68 -4.87 21.21
C SER A 190 5.73 -5.97 21.48
N SER A 191 5.44 -7.21 21.05
CA SER A 191 6.36 -8.34 21.14
C SER A 191 7.57 -8.17 20.23
N PHE A 192 7.34 -7.75 18.98
CA PHE A 192 8.39 -7.38 18.03
C PHE A 192 9.31 -6.28 18.60
N ALA A 193 8.74 -5.22 19.16
CA ALA A 193 9.52 -4.12 19.75
C ALA A 193 10.38 -4.56 20.95
N LEU A 194 9.94 -5.58 21.71
CA LEU A 194 10.73 -6.18 22.78
C LEU A 194 11.85 -7.06 22.20
N ALA A 195 11.53 -7.92 21.22
CA ALA A 195 12.47 -8.79 20.55
C ALA A 195 13.59 -8.01 19.83
N LEU A 196 13.27 -6.85 19.24
CA LEU A 196 14.23 -5.97 18.57
C LEU A 196 15.36 -5.47 19.49
N ARG A 197 15.17 -5.50 20.82
CA ARG A 197 16.18 -5.07 21.80
C ARG A 197 17.22 -6.15 22.10
N THR A 198 16.90 -7.40 21.82
CA THR A 198 17.71 -8.57 22.20
C THR A 198 18.15 -9.41 21.00
N SER A 199 17.35 -9.45 19.93
CA SER A 199 17.62 -10.22 18.73
C SER A 199 18.49 -9.44 17.74
N PRO A 200 19.64 -9.98 17.31
CA PRO A 200 20.47 -9.36 16.28
C PRO A 200 19.91 -9.57 14.86
N ALA A 201 18.89 -10.42 14.68
CA ALA A 201 18.30 -10.72 13.38
C ALA A 201 17.24 -9.70 12.96
N LEU A 202 16.65 -8.96 13.92
CA LEU A 202 15.58 -8.01 13.67
C LEU A 202 16.15 -6.61 13.44
N ASN A 203 15.65 -5.93 12.43
CA ASN A 203 16.13 -4.62 12.00
C ASN A 203 15.05 -3.54 12.02
N ALA A 204 13.76 -3.91 11.95
CA ALA A 204 12.61 -3.01 11.87
C ALA A 204 12.51 -2.30 10.51
N HIS A 205 12.30 -3.08 9.47
CA HIS A 205 12.06 -2.65 8.10
C HIS A 205 10.68 -2.01 7.92
N TYR A 206 10.64 -1.03 7.02
CA TYR A 206 9.47 -0.20 6.79
C TYR A 206 8.27 -0.98 6.23
N ALA A 207 8.48 -1.87 5.27
CA ALA A 207 7.38 -2.54 4.56
C ALA A 207 6.54 -3.48 5.46
N PRO A 208 7.14 -4.44 6.20
CA PRO A 208 6.38 -5.25 7.15
C PRO A 208 5.69 -4.39 8.24
N LEU A 209 6.41 -3.43 8.82
CA LEU A 209 5.84 -2.56 9.86
C LEU A 209 4.71 -1.67 9.35
N TRP A 210 4.76 -1.20 8.11
CA TRP A 210 3.67 -0.43 7.51
C TRP A 210 2.37 -1.23 7.46
N GLY A 211 2.44 -2.49 7.00
CA GLY A 211 1.29 -3.39 6.96
C GLY A 211 0.69 -3.61 8.34
N LEU A 212 1.55 -3.95 9.32
CA LEU A 212 1.13 -4.18 10.70
C LEU A 212 0.51 -2.93 11.33
N VAL A 213 1.14 -1.76 11.21
CA VAL A 213 0.61 -0.50 11.75
C VAL A 213 -0.72 -0.13 11.09
N CYS A 214 -0.86 -0.30 9.77
CA CYS A 214 -2.14 -0.04 9.10
C CYS A 214 -3.27 -0.94 9.62
N ARG A 215 -2.98 -2.22 9.92
CA ARG A 215 -3.97 -3.11 10.54
C ARG A 215 -4.40 -2.62 11.92
N ILE A 216 -3.44 -2.19 12.75
CA ILE A 216 -3.74 -1.66 14.08
C ILE A 216 -4.59 -0.38 13.99
N LEU A 217 -4.35 0.45 12.98
CA LEU A 217 -5.09 1.68 12.74
C LEU A 217 -6.44 1.45 12.03
N ALA A 218 -6.83 0.20 11.78
CA ALA A 218 -8.05 -0.19 11.06
C ALA A 218 -8.15 0.47 9.66
N VAL A 219 -7.01 0.68 9.00
CA VAL A 219 -6.98 1.14 7.61
C VAL A 219 -7.22 -0.07 6.70
N PRO A 220 -8.25 -0.07 5.84
CA PRO A 220 -8.51 -1.24 5.02
C PRO A 220 -7.33 -1.54 4.08
N LEU A 221 -7.09 -2.84 3.85
CA LEU A 221 -5.83 -3.33 3.28
C LEU A 221 -5.53 -2.76 1.88
N ARG A 222 -6.55 -2.55 1.05
CA ARG A 222 -6.37 -1.98 -0.29
C ARG A 222 -5.89 -0.54 -0.21
N GLU A 223 -6.44 0.23 0.71
CA GLU A 223 -6.10 1.62 0.98
C GLU A 223 -4.70 1.73 1.60
N ALA A 224 -4.34 0.81 2.51
CA ALA A 224 -3.00 0.71 3.08
C ALA A 224 -1.93 0.45 2.00
N ALA A 225 -2.20 -0.49 1.09
CA ALA A 225 -1.34 -0.82 -0.05
C ALA A 225 -1.22 0.34 -1.05
N TYR A 226 -2.35 0.99 -1.37
CA TYR A 226 -2.36 2.17 -2.22
C TYR A 226 -1.55 3.32 -1.61
N LEU A 227 -1.77 3.61 -0.32
CA LEU A 227 -1.09 4.69 0.38
C LEU A 227 0.42 4.43 0.51
N PHE A 228 0.84 3.18 0.67
CA PHE A 228 2.25 2.79 0.66
C PHE A 228 2.95 3.23 -0.63
N LEU A 229 2.41 2.82 -1.79
CA LEU A 229 2.95 3.18 -3.11
C LEU A 229 2.79 4.68 -3.43
N PHE A 230 1.67 5.27 -3.05
CA PHE A 230 1.43 6.70 -3.24
C PHE A 230 2.40 7.56 -2.43
N SER A 231 2.74 7.15 -1.19
CA SER A 231 3.73 7.83 -0.36
C SER A 231 5.12 7.79 -0.99
N HIS A 232 5.48 6.67 -1.62
CA HIS A 232 6.73 6.58 -2.40
C HIS A 232 6.73 7.55 -3.59
N ALA A 233 5.66 7.58 -4.38
CA ALA A 233 5.53 8.53 -5.48
C ALA A 233 5.69 9.99 -5.01
N ARG A 234 5.01 10.35 -3.90
CA ARG A 234 5.10 11.67 -3.27
C ARG A 234 6.54 12.03 -2.88
N THR A 235 7.27 11.10 -2.27
CA THR A 235 8.68 11.29 -1.90
C THR A 235 9.57 11.50 -3.12
N VAL A 236 9.43 10.67 -4.15
CA VAL A 236 10.19 10.78 -5.41
C VAL A 236 9.89 12.11 -6.12
N MET A 237 8.64 12.57 -6.08
CA MET A 237 8.24 13.87 -6.64
C MET A 237 8.79 15.05 -5.85
N SER A 238 8.77 14.98 -4.51
CA SER A 238 9.42 15.96 -3.65
C SER A 238 10.92 16.07 -3.95
N ALA A 239 11.59 14.94 -4.17
CA ALA A 239 12.99 14.90 -4.58
C ALA A 239 13.20 15.53 -5.98
N ALA A 240 12.31 15.27 -6.94
CA ALA A 240 12.38 15.86 -8.28
C ALA A 240 12.23 17.39 -8.26
N VAL A 241 11.32 17.93 -7.44
CA VAL A 241 11.15 19.37 -7.26
C VAL A 241 12.42 20.01 -6.71
N ARG A 242 13.02 19.40 -5.69
CA ARG A 242 14.28 19.86 -5.08
C ARG A 242 15.50 19.71 -5.98
N ALA A 243 15.48 18.75 -6.89
CA ALA A 243 16.49 18.56 -7.92
C ALA A 243 16.27 19.47 -9.15
N SER A 244 15.29 20.39 -9.10
CA SER A 244 14.92 21.31 -10.19
C SER A 244 14.52 20.60 -11.50
N VAL A 245 14.05 19.35 -11.41
CA VAL A 245 13.52 18.59 -12.56
C VAL A 245 12.17 19.14 -13.00
N MET A 246 11.36 19.59 -12.02
CA MET A 246 10.02 20.12 -12.23
C MET A 246 9.63 21.13 -11.14
N GLY A 247 8.63 21.96 -11.42
CA GLY A 247 8.06 22.89 -10.44
C GLY A 247 7.02 22.23 -9.50
N PRO A 248 6.68 22.89 -8.38
CA PRO A 248 5.71 22.35 -7.42
C PRO A 248 4.31 22.12 -8.01
N TYR A 249 3.84 23.00 -8.91
CA TYR A 249 2.55 22.82 -9.58
C TYR A 249 2.56 21.62 -10.55
N GLN A 250 3.68 21.37 -11.24
CA GLN A 250 3.83 20.20 -12.10
C GLN A 250 3.82 18.91 -11.27
N ALA A 251 4.46 18.92 -10.09
CA ALA A 251 4.39 17.81 -9.17
C ALA A 251 2.95 17.56 -8.69
N GLN A 252 2.21 18.61 -8.29
CA GLN A 252 0.81 18.43 -7.88
C GLN A 252 -0.07 17.92 -9.04
N ALA A 253 0.14 18.41 -10.26
CA ALA A 253 -0.59 17.93 -11.44
C ALA A 253 -0.33 16.43 -11.71
N LEU A 254 0.92 15.97 -11.55
CA LEU A 254 1.25 14.56 -11.69
C LEU A 254 0.68 13.71 -10.53
N LEU A 255 0.64 14.23 -9.30
CA LEU A 255 0.02 13.53 -8.15
C LEU A 255 -1.50 13.37 -8.34
N ALA A 256 -2.14 14.38 -8.93
CA ALA A 256 -3.57 14.40 -9.24
C ALA A 256 -3.92 13.65 -10.53
N SER A 257 -2.93 13.15 -11.27
CA SER A 257 -3.14 12.53 -12.58
C SER A 257 -3.87 11.18 -12.47
N VAL A 258 -4.77 10.93 -13.42
CA VAL A 258 -5.50 9.66 -13.54
C VAL A 258 -4.51 8.54 -13.85
N GLU A 259 -3.47 8.83 -14.65
CA GLU A 259 -2.44 7.89 -15.04
C GLU A 259 -1.67 7.34 -13.82
N LEU A 260 -1.33 8.21 -12.84
CA LEU A 260 -0.68 7.75 -11.62
C LEU A 260 -1.64 6.91 -10.77
N GLN A 261 -2.89 7.36 -10.63
CA GLN A 261 -3.91 6.67 -9.86
C GLN A 261 -4.18 5.25 -10.40
N GLU A 262 -4.39 5.12 -11.71
CA GLU A 262 -4.56 3.83 -12.39
C GLU A 262 -3.31 2.97 -12.28
N ARG A 263 -2.11 3.57 -12.40
CA ARG A 263 -0.86 2.83 -12.26
C ARG A 263 -0.71 2.22 -10.87
N ILE A 264 -0.99 2.98 -9.80
CA ILE A 264 -0.90 2.47 -8.44
C ILE A 264 -1.94 1.37 -8.23
N ARG A 265 -3.20 1.57 -8.65
CA ARG A 265 -4.25 0.54 -8.55
C ARG A 265 -3.89 -0.74 -9.30
N GLY A 266 -3.32 -0.61 -10.49
CA GLY A 266 -2.84 -1.74 -11.30
C GLY A 266 -1.76 -2.53 -10.56
N LEU A 267 -0.75 -1.84 -10.01
CA LEU A 267 0.31 -2.48 -9.22
C LEU A 267 -0.20 -3.17 -7.95
N VAL A 268 -1.16 -2.55 -7.23
CA VAL A 268 -1.81 -3.19 -6.08
C VAL A 268 -2.57 -4.44 -6.51
N SER A 269 -3.24 -4.41 -7.65
CA SER A 269 -4.00 -5.55 -8.18
C SER A 269 -3.08 -6.69 -8.63
N GLU A 270 -1.97 -6.36 -9.29
CA GLU A 270 -0.95 -7.33 -9.72
C GLU A 270 -0.26 -8.00 -8.53
N GLY A 271 0.06 -7.23 -7.48
CA GLY A 271 0.72 -7.74 -6.28
C GLY A 271 -0.21 -8.40 -5.25
N TRP A 272 -1.53 -8.40 -5.47
CA TRP A 272 -2.51 -8.71 -4.43
C TRP A 272 -2.37 -10.12 -3.82
N GLU A 273 -2.06 -11.10 -4.66
CA GLU A 273 -1.89 -12.52 -4.29
C GLU A 273 -0.41 -12.94 -4.27
N ARG A 274 0.53 -12.02 -4.54
CA ARG A 274 1.96 -12.33 -4.58
C ARG A 274 2.46 -12.53 -3.16
N ARG A 275 3.10 -13.68 -2.91
CA ARG A 275 3.64 -14.02 -1.59
C ARG A 275 5.04 -13.44 -1.38
N PRO A 276 5.52 -13.27 -0.13
CA PRO A 276 6.88 -12.80 0.14
C PRO A 276 7.98 -13.59 -0.57
N GLU A 277 7.82 -14.90 -0.76
CA GLU A 277 8.82 -15.75 -1.43
C GLU A 277 8.92 -15.49 -2.94
N GLU A 278 7.89 -14.87 -3.52
CA GLU A 278 7.83 -14.46 -4.92
C GLU A 278 8.22 -12.99 -5.11
N ALA A 279 8.54 -12.29 -4.03
CA ALA A 279 9.01 -10.91 -4.06
C ALA A 279 10.41 -10.85 -4.69
N GLY A 280 10.63 -9.86 -5.54
CA GLY A 280 11.90 -9.75 -6.25
C GLY A 280 12.05 -8.49 -7.09
N GLN A 281 13.29 -8.22 -7.50
CA GLN A 281 13.63 -7.10 -8.36
C GLN A 281 13.11 -7.32 -9.78
N SER A 282 12.10 -6.55 -10.18
CA SER A 282 11.60 -6.52 -11.56
C SER A 282 12.45 -5.62 -12.48
N VAL A 283 13.20 -4.68 -11.90
CA VAL A 283 14.02 -3.72 -12.63
C VAL A 283 15.43 -3.68 -12.04
N PRO A 284 16.33 -4.62 -12.40
CA PRO A 284 17.66 -4.74 -11.77
C PRO A 284 18.51 -3.46 -11.79
N VAL A 285 18.30 -2.59 -12.78
CA VAL A 285 19.02 -1.31 -12.88
C VAL A 285 18.62 -0.30 -11.79
N MET A 286 17.43 -0.43 -11.18
CA MET A 286 17.02 0.43 -10.07
C MET A 286 17.92 0.23 -8.85
N ASP A 287 18.25 -1.03 -8.50
CA ASP A 287 19.17 -1.33 -7.40
C ASP A 287 20.58 -0.76 -7.65
N LEU A 288 21.03 -0.76 -8.92
CA LEU A 288 22.28 -0.12 -9.29
C LEU A 288 22.25 1.39 -9.08
N TRP A 289 21.17 2.09 -9.46
CA TRP A 289 21.07 3.54 -9.23
C TRP A 289 20.99 3.89 -7.75
N VAL A 290 20.23 3.14 -6.96
CA VAL A 290 20.17 3.33 -5.51
C VAL A 290 21.55 3.09 -4.87
N GLY A 291 22.21 1.99 -5.20
CA GLY A 291 23.54 1.67 -4.66
C GLY A 291 24.62 2.66 -5.10
N ARG A 292 24.58 3.14 -6.35
CA ARG A 292 25.54 4.12 -6.87
C ARG A 292 25.37 5.52 -6.27
N HIS A 293 24.26 5.79 -5.59
CA HIS A 293 24.06 7.09 -4.94
C HIS A 293 25.20 7.46 -3.98
N GLU A 294 25.74 6.49 -3.23
CA GLU A 294 26.89 6.71 -2.35
C GLU A 294 28.17 7.15 -3.07
N LYS A 295 28.26 6.89 -4.38
CA LYS A 295 29.43 7.20 -5.20
C LYS A 295 29.31 8.53 -5.95
N LEU A 296 28.21 9.27 -5.76
CA LEU A 296 28.06 10.60 -6.36
C LEU A 296 28.99 11.61 -5.69
N TYR A 297 29.68 12.42 -6.50
CA TYR A 297 30.64 13.44 -6.05
C TYR A 297 29.96 14.55 -5.21
N SER A 298 28.76 14.95 -5.58
CA SER A 298 27.90 15.89 -4.85
C SER A 298 26.54 15.24 -4.64
N ARG A 299 25.97 15.40 -3.43
CA ARG A 299 24.72 14.76 -3.02
C ARG A 299 23.82 15.76 -2.31
N ILE A 300 22.56 15.82 -2.73
CA ILE A 300 21.51 16.62 -2.09
C ILE A 300 20.61 15.72 -1.21
N PHE A 301 20.58 14.42 -1.49
CA PHE A 301 19.77 13.44 -0.77
C PHE A 301 20.62 12.38 -0.08
N ASN A 302 20.02 11.70 0.90
CA ASN A 302 20.62 10.57 1.60
C ASN A 302 20.37 9.22 0.88
N SER A 303 19.48 9.25 -0.14
CA SER A 303 18.86 8.19 -0.98
C SER A 303 18.40 6.91 -0.30
#